data_AF-A0A6L7XCJ3-F1
#
_entry.id   AF-A0A6L7XCJ3-F1
#
_cell.length_a   1.000
_cell.length_b   1.000
_cell.length_c   1.000
_cell.angle_alpha   90.00
_cell.angle_beta   90.00
_cell.angle_gamma   90.00
#
_symmetry.space_group_name_H-M   'P 1'
#
loop_
_entity.id
_entity.type
_entity.pdbx_description
1 polymer ?
#
loop_
_entity_poly.entity_id
_entity_poly.type
_entity_poly.pdbx_seq_one_letter_code
_entity_poly.pdbx_strand_id
1 'polypeptide(L)'
;MATDLERFVTADGREEQIREVEARIEADDIRYLYCQFVSVTGRIMGKGIPAKHFGMIARKGFQLVYGSTANLFIDRHGNYI
;
A
#
# COMPACT_ATOMS: atom_id res chain seq x y z
N MET A 1 25.50 -1.89 -2.68
CA MET A 1 24.94 -1.36 -1.41
C MET A 1 23.43 -1.52 -1.48
N ALA A 2 22.78 -2.04 -0.44
CA ALA A 2 21.33 -2.11 -0.39
C ALA A 2 20.72 -0.70 -0.26
N THR A 3 19.56 -0.49 -0.86
CA THR A 3 18.73 0.72 -0.72
C THR A 3 18.04 0.74 0.66
N ASP A 4 17.52 1.89 1.07
CA ASP A 4 16.71 1.99 2.31
C ASP A 4 15.46 1.13 2.25
N LEU A 5 14.83 1.04 1.07
CA LEU A 5 13.66 0.20 0.85
C LEU A 5 13.99 -1.27 1.09
N GLU A 6 15.08 -1.76 0.51
CA GLU A 6 15.51 -3.15 0.69
C GLU A 6 15.78 -3.45 2.16
N ARG A 7 16.51 -2.57 2.86
CA ARG A 7 16.76 -2.69 4.31
C ARG A 7 15.46 -2.78 5.12
N PHE A 8 14.47 -1.95 4.79
CA PHE A 8 13.18 -1.93 5.49
C PHE A 8 12.33 -3.18 5.20
N VAL A 9 12.31 -3.64 3.95
CA VAL A 9 11.53 -4.83 3.55
C VAL A 9 12.16 -6.11 4.11
N THR A 10 13.49 -6.16 4.27
CA THR A 10 14.20 -7.31 4.83
C THR A 10 14.50 -7.19 6.32
N ALA A 11 13.87 -6.24 7.03
CA ALA A 11 14.11 -6.05 8.45
C ALA A 11 13.68 -7.29 9.27
N ASP A 12 14.52 -7.69 10.22
CA ASP A 12 14.22 -8.81 11.11
C ASP A 12 12.92 -8.55 11.88
N GLY A 13 12.10 -9.59 12.03
CA GLY A 13 10.81 -9.51 12.72
C GLY A 13 9.64 -9.01 11.87
N ARG A 14 9.87 -8.52 10.63
CA ARG A 14 8.80 -8.06 9.74
C ARG A 14 7.73 -9.12 9.47
N GLU A 15 8.14 -10.36 9.21
CA GLU A 15 7.19 -11.45 8.94
C GLU A 15 6.33 -11.81 10.15
N GLU A 16 6.82 -11.60 11.37
CA GLU A 16 6.02 -11.78 12.59
C GLU A 16 4.96 -10.69 12.70
N GLN A 17 5.34 -9.43 12.44
CA GLN A 17 4.41 -8.30 12.43
C GLN A 17 3.31 -8.48 11.38
N ILE A 18 3.65 -9.00 10.20
CA ILE A 18 2.65 -9.31 9.16
C ILE A 18 1.67 -10.36 9.65
N ARG A 19 2.16 -11.44 10.27
CA ARG A 19 1.30 -12.51 10.82
C ARG A 19 0.39 -12.02 11.95
N GLU A 20 0.87 -11.13 12.81
CA GLU A 20 0.05 -10.50 13.86
C GLU A 20 -1.14 -9.72 13.25
N VAL A 21 -0.90 -8.96 12.19
CA VAL A 21 -1.97 -8.22 11.51
C VAL A 21 -2.91 -9.16 10.76
N GLU A 22 -2.41 -10.23 10.12
CA GLU A 22 -3.25 -11.27 9.50
C GLU A 22 -4.18 -11.93 10.53
N ALA A 23 -3.65 -12.27 11.71
CA ALA A 23 -4.44 -12.83 12.81
C ALA A 23 -5.51 -11.84 13.31
N ARG A 24 -5.19 -10.55 13.38
CA ARG A 24 -6.16 -9.50 13.75
C ARG A 24 -7.27 -9.36 12.71
N ILE A 25 -6.92 -9.36 11.43
CA ILE A 25 -7.87 -9.29 10.31
C ILE A 25 -8.89 -10.43 10.40
N GLU A 26 -8.42 -11.65 10.67
CA GLU A 26 -9.29 -12.82 10.82
C GLU A 26 -10.17 -12.72 12.08
N ALA A 27 -9.57 -12.35 13.23
CA ALA A 27 -10.29 -12.26 14.51
C ALA A 27 -11.42 -11.21 14.47
N ASP A 28 -11.23 -10.12 13.73
CA ASP A 28 -12.18 -9.02 13.62
C ASP A 28 -13.12 -9.16 12.40
N ASP A 29 -13.05 -10.26 11.64
CA ASP A 29 -13.76 -10.52 10.36
C ASP A 29 -13.69 -9.36 9.36
N ILE A 30 -12.49 -8.78 9.20
CA ILE A 30 -12.28 -7.67 8.27
C ILE A 30 -12.30 -8.21 6.84
N ARG A 31 -13.26 -7.73 6.03
CA ARG A 31 -13.44 -8.20 4.64
C ARG A 31 -12.65 -7.38 3.61
N TYR A 32 -12.44 -6.10 3.90
CA TYR A 32 -11.80 -5.13 3.00
C TYR A 32 -10.87 -4.21 3.76
N LEU A 33 -9.76 -3.85 3.12
CA LEU A 33 -8.79 -2.89 3.62
C LEU A 33 -8.67 -1.72 2.67
N TYR A 34 -8.48 -0.53 3.22
CA TYR A 34 -8.12 0.65 2.46
C TYR A 34 -6.63 0.97 2.68
N CYS A 35 -5.79 0.62 1.71
CA CYS A 35 -4.37 0.93 1.74
C CYS A 35 -4.18 2.40 1.37
N GLN A 36 -3.99 3.26 2.38
CA GLN A 36 -3.92 4.71 2.22
C GLN A 36 -2.51 5.27 2.36
N PHE A 37 -2.28 6.41 1.72
CA PHE A 37 -1.08 7.23 1.85
C PHE A 37 -1.43 8.71 1.61
N VAL A 38 -0.56 9.60 2.06
CA VAL A 38 -0.70 11.04 1.82
C VAL A 38 0.01 11.41 0.53
N SER A 39 -0.70 12.05 -0.39
CA SER A 39 -0.13 12.54 -1.65
C SER A 39 0.73 13.79 -1.42
N VAL A 40 1.53 14.17 -2.42
CA VAL A 40 2.34 15.40 -2.40
C VAL A 40 1.48 16.66 -2.18
N THR A 41 0.22 16.64 -2.61
CA THR A 41 -0.72 17.74 -2.41
C THR A 41 -1.45 17.69 -1.06
N GLY A 42 -1.05 16.78 -0.16
CA GLY A 42 -1.62 16.65 1.19
C GLY A 42 -2.97 15.93 1.23
N ARG A 43 -3.38 15.25 0.15
CA ARG A 43 -4.67 14.53 0.09
C ARG A 43 -4.48 13.06 0.44
N ILE A 44 -5.46 12.46 1.12
CA ILE A 44 -5.48 11.02 1.38
C ILE A 44 -5.87 10.30 0.10
N MET A 45 -4.94 9.51 -0.44
CA MET A 45 -5.13 8.64 -1.59
C MET A 45 -5.03 7.19 -1.14
N GLY A 46 -5.55 6.26 -1.93
CA GLY A 46 -5.45 4.85 -1.57
C GLY A 46 -6.15 3.89 -2.50
N LYS A 47 -6.10 2.61 -2.12
CA LYS A 47 -6.68 1.50 -2.87
C LYS A 47 -7.45 0.58 -1.92
N GLY A 48 -8.70 0.28 -2.28
CA GLY A 48 -9.46 -0.78 -1.64
C GLY A 48 -8.96 -2.15 -2.11
N ILE A 49 -8.69 -3.05 -1.17
CA ILE A 49 -8.30 -4.43 -1.46
C ILE A 49 -9.15 -5.41 -0.62
N PRO A 50 -9.44 -6.62 -1.13
CA PRO A 50 -9.90 -7.71 -0.28
C PRO A 50 -8.88 -8.01 0.81
N ALA A 51 -9.33 -8.15 2.07
CA ALA A 51 -8.44 -8.32 3.22
C ALA A 51 -7.54 -9.56 3.10
N LYS A 52 -8.03 -10.63 2.44
CA LYS A 52 -7.26 -11.85 2.12
C LYS A 52 -5.95 -11.61 1.35
N HIS A 53 -5.77 -10.44 0.75
CA HIS A 53 -4.54 -10.09 0.02
C HIS A 53 -3.54 -9.28 0.86
N PHE A 54 -3.84 -8.99 2.13
CA PHE A 54 -2.99 -8.19 3.00
C PHE A 54 -1.53 -8.66 3.01
N GLY A 55 -1.25 -9.94 3.27
CA GLY A 55 0.13 -10.43 3.36
C GLY A 55 0.93 -10.25 2.06
N MET A 56 0.28 -10.33 0.90
CA MET A 56 0.94 -10.04 -0.39
C MET A 56 1.30 -8.55 -0.48
N ILE A 57 0.35 -7.68 -0.13
CA ILE A 57 0.51 -6.22 -0.17
C ILE A 57 1.54 -5.74 0.85
N ALA A 58 1.59 -6.32 2.05
CA ALA A 58 2.55 -5.96 3.07
C ALA A 58 4.00 -6.29 2.68
N ARG A 59 4.21 -7.33 1.86
CA ARG A 59 5.54 -7.75 1.37
C ARG A 59 5.97 -7.05 0.08
N LYS A 60 5.04 -6.87 -0.86
CA LYS A 60 5.36 -6.42 -2.23
C LYS A 60 4.89 -5.01 -2.55
N GLY A 61 4.09 -4.39 -1.67
CA GLY A 61 3.37 -3.17 -1.95
C GLY A 61 2.17 -3.38 -2.86
N PHE A 62 1.48 -2.28 -3.16
CA PHE A 62 0.35 -2.24 -4.07
C PHE A 62 0.62 -1.25 -5.20
N GLN A 63 0.23 -1.63 -6.42
CA GLN A 63 0.37 -0.76 -7.58
C GLN A 63 -0.78 0.24 -7.67
N LEU A 64 -0.41 1.48 -7.99
CA LEU A 64 -1.31 2.59 -8.29
C LEU A 64 -1.08 3.09 -9.71
N VAL A 65 -2.03 3.91 -10.20
CA VAL A 65 -1.91 4.58 -11.49
C VAL A 65 -0.83 5.66 -11.46
N TYR A 66 -0.29 5.96 -12.63
CA TYR A 66 0.64 7.08 -12.81
C TYR A 66 0.01 8.40 -12.30
N GLY A 67 0.77 9.20 -11.55
CA GLY A 67 0.29 10.46 -10.97
C GLY A 67 -0.43 10.34 -9.61
N SER A 68 -0.74 9.13 -9.15
CA SER A 68 -1.41 8.90 -7.84
C SER A 68 -0.67 9.48 -6.65
N THR A 69 0.67 9.48 -6.67
CA THR A 69 1.51 10.07 -5.60
C THR A 69 1.37 11.59 -5.52
N ALA A 70 1.09 12.25 -6.65
CA ALA A 70 0.85 13.69 -6.71
C ALA A 70 -0.64 14.06 -6.64
N ASN A 71 -1.55 13.07 -6.72
CA ASN A 71 -2.97 13.29 -7.01
C ASN A 71 -3.15 14.15 -8.29
N LEU A 72 -2.36 13.84 -9.32
CA LEU A 72 -2.48 14.43 -10.65
C LEU A 72 -3.00 13.35 -11.60
N PHE A 73 -4.00 13.70 -12.40
CA PHE A 73 -4.55 12.81 -13.42
C PHE A 73 -4.13 13.34 -14.79
N ILE A 74 -3.85 12.43 -15.71
CA ILE A 74 -3.66 12.80 -17.12
C ILE A 74 -4.97 12.65 -17.87
N ASP A 75 -5.26 13.60 -18.77
CA ASP A 75 -6.33 13.45 -19.74
C ASP A 75 -5.98 12.38 -20.80
N ARG A 76 -6.90 12.13 -21.73
CA ARG A 76 -6.69 11.15 -22.82
C ARG A 76 -5.63 11.60 -23.83
N HIS A 77 -5.17 12.84 -23.76
CA HIS A 77 -4.16 13.46 -24.61
C HIS A 77 -2.78 13.53 -23.93
N GLY A 78 -2.67 13.08 -22.67
CA GLY A 78 -1.42 13.06 -21.91
C GLY A 78 -1.11 14.36 -21.14
N ASN A 79 -2.06 15.28 -21.02
CA ASN A 79 -1.89 16.53 -20.26
C ASN A 79 -2.34 16.34 -18.80
N TYR A 80 -1.64 16.97 -17.85
CA TYR A 80 -2.08 17.00 -16.46
C TYR A 80 -3.37 17.82 -16.28
N ILE A 81 -4.29 17.32 -15.45
CA ILE A 81 -5.54 17.95 -15.01
C ILE A 81 -5.38 18.41 -13.56
#